data_AF-A0A7C9VH28-F1
#
_entry.id   AF-A0A7C9VH28-F1
#
_cell.length_a   1.000
_cell.length_b   1.000
_cell.length_c   1.000
_cell.angle_alpha   90.00
_cell.angle_beta   90.00
_cell.angle_gamma   90.00
#
_symmetry.space_group_name_H-M   'P 1'
#
loop_
_entity.id
_entity.type
_entity.pdbx_description
1 polymer ?
#
loop_
_entity_poly.entity_id
_entity_poly.type
_entity_poly.pdbx_seq_one_letter_code
_entity_poly.pdbx_strand_id
1 'polypeptide(L)'
;MIKTTFDNDQSELPAGWTIKLGASPVVGTAIHSGTDVGSACRSLMSLTDPDRRREEDPFTERFIADFPTQIIVHRSRFQVDLNRAREAAVYL
;
A
#
# COMPACT_ATOMS: atom_id res chain seq x y z
N MET A 1 18.62 -18.62 0.01
CA MET A 1 17.74 -18.89 1.17
C MET A 1 17.73 -17.67 2.06
N ILE A 2 16.70 -16.80 1.93
CA ILE A 2 16.11 -15.99 3.02
C ILE A 2 14.63 -15.87 2.62
N LYS A 3 13.78 -16.65 3.29
CA LYS A 3 12.33 -16.60 3.16
C LYS A 3 11.87 -15.95 4.45
N THR A 4 11.58 -14.66 4.42
CA THR A 4 11.01 -13.98 5.59
C THR A 4 10.08 -12.87 5.10
N THR A 5 8.92 -13.30 4.61
CA THR A 5 7.71 -12.50 4.69
C THR A 5 7.30 -12.48 6.16
N PHE A 6 7.42 -11.33 6.82
CA PHE A 6 6.81 -11.14 8.13
C PHE A 6 5.33 -10.88 7.90
N ASP A 7 4.54 -11.95 7.93
CA ASP A 7 3.10 -11.88 8.19
C ASP A 7 2.90 -12.52 9.56
N ASN A 8 2.92 -11.69 10.60
CA ASN A 8 2.77 -12.12 11.98
C ASN A 8 1.42 -11.67 12.57
N ASP A 9 0.47 -11.34 11.71
CA ASP A 9 -0.89 -11.02 12.13
C ASP A 9 -1.76 -12.28 12.04
N GLN A 10 -2.35 -12.67 13.18
CA GLN A 10 -3.30 -13.78 13.31
C GLN A 10 -4.72 -13.37 12.91
N SER A 11 -4.88 -12.20 12.29
CA SER A 11 -6.16 -11.74 11.76
C SER A 11 -6.45 -12.43 10.41
N GLU A 12 -7.68 -12.90 10.19
CA GLU A 12 -8.12 -13.45 8.90
C GLU A 12 -8.13 -12.40 7.76
N LEU A 13 -7.76 -11.15 8.06
CA LEU A 13 -7.65 -10.08 7.09
C LEU A 13 -6.21 -10.01 6.58
N PRO A 14 -5.97 -10.03 5.26
CA PRO A 14 -4.62 -9.86 4.73
C PRO A 14 -4.05 -8.53 5.24
N ALA A 15 -2.78 -8.55 5.65
CA ALA A 15 -2.07 -7.36 6.10
C ALA A 15 -2.19 -6.23 5.07
N GLY A 16 -2.29 -4.98 5.55
CA GLY A 16 -2.45 -3.81 4.67
C GLY A 16 -1.25 -3.51 3.76
N TRP A 17 -0.17 -4.28 3.92
CA TRP A 17 1.08 -4.15 3.18
C TRP A 17 1.83 -5.49 3.15
N THR A 18 2.80 -5.58 2.25
CA THR A 18 3.81 -6.65 2.21
C THR A 18 5.20 -6.02 2.28
N ILE A 19 6.06 -6.60 3.12
CA ILE A 19 7.47 -6.23 3.22
C ILE A 19 8.32 -7.43 2.83
N LYS A 20 9.21 -7.22 1.86
CA LYS A 20 10.29 -8.15 1.51
C LYS A 20 11.61 -7.46 1.85
N LEU A 21 12.45 -8.13 2.64
CA LEU A 21 13.78 -7.63 2.98
C LEU A 21 14.84 -8.25 2.08
N GLY A 22 15.82 -7.44 1.69
CA GLY A 22 17.02 -7.88 0.96
C GLY A 22 18.28 -7.21 1.49
N ALA A 23 19.44 -7.78 1.17
CA ALA A 23 20.74 -7.26 1.57
C ALA A 23 21.21 -6.15 0.62
N SER A 24 20.60 -4.97 0.71
CA SER A 24 20.94 -3.78 -0.09
C SER A 24 20.51 -2.50 0.62
N PRO A 25 21.21 -1.37 0.46
CA PRO A 25 20.75 -0.07 0.96
C PRO A 25 19.59 0.52 0.14
N VAL A 26 19.26 -0.08 -1.02
CA VAL A 26 18.19 0.41 -1.90
C VAL A 26 16.85 -0.22 -1.51
N VAL A 27 15.85 0.63 -1.26
CA VAL A 27 14.49 0.24 -0.91
C VAL A 27 13.52 0.74 -1.98
N GLY A 28 12.72 -0.16 -2.54
CA GLY A 28 11.61 0.18 -3.42
C GLY A 28 10.31 0.25 -2.64
N THR A 29 9.52 1.31 -2.85
CA THR A 29 8.22 1.49 -2.17
C THR A 29 7.12 1.74 -3.19
N ALA A 30 6.08 0.92 -3.17
CA ALA A 30 4.86 1.07 -3.95
C ALA A 30 3.72 1.45 -3.00
N ILE A 31 3.76 2.70 -2.52
CA ILE A 31 2.87 3.20 -1.45
C ILE A 31 1.44 3.53 -1.93
N HIS A 32 1.23 3.65 -3.24
CA HIS A 32 -0.06 3.93 -3.87
C HIS A 32 -0.51 2.82 -4.85
N SER A 33 0.09 1.63 -4.79
CA SER A 33 -0.26 0.47 -5.64
C SER A 33 -1.64 -0.12 -5.29
N GLY A 34 -1.99 -0.06 -4.01
CA GLY A 34 -3.19 -0.67 -3.46
C GLY A 34 -4.49 0.04 -3.83
N THR A 35 -5.57 -0.76 -3.95
CA THR A 35 -6.93 -0.26 -4.18
C THR A 35 -7.90 -0.66 -3.07
N ASP A 36 -7.45 -1.38 -2.04
CA ASP A 36 -8.32 -1.86 -0.97
C ASP A 36 -8.77 -0.71 -0.07
N VAL A 37 -10.07 -0.62 0.16
CA VAL A 37 -10.69 0.35 1.08
C VAL A 37 -11.61 -0.41 2.02
N GLY A 38 -11.46 -0.19 3.33
CA GLY A 38 -12.35 -0.72 4.34
C GLY A 38 -13.77 -0.18 4.19
N SER A 39 -14.78 -1.00 4.49
CA SER A 39 -16.20 -0.68 4.27
C SER A 39 -16.64 0.66 4.86
N ALA A 40 -16.18 1.00 6.08
CA ALA A 40 -16.48 2.28 6.72
C ALA A 40 -15.94 3.46 5.91
N CYS A 41 -14.68 3.39 5.46
CA CYS A 41 -14.09 4.45 4.63
C CYS A 41 -14.79 4.53 3.27
N ARG A 42 -15.08 3.38 2.64
CA ARG A 42 -15.79 3.32 1.35
C ARG A 42 -17.17 3.96 1.43
N SER A 43 -17.88 3.83 2.55
CA SER A 43 -19.21 4.44 2.75
C SER A 43 -19.20 5.97 2.84
N LEU A 44 -18.02 6.56 3.14
CA LEU A 44 -17.82 8.01 3.22
C LEU A 44 -17.20 8.60 1.95
N MET A 45 -16.75 7.76 1.02
CA MET A 45 -16.09 8.20 -0.21
C MET A 45 -17.09 8.72 -1.23
N SER A 46 -16.84 9.95 -1.70
CA SER A 46 -17.55 10.55 -2.84
C SER A 46 -16.92 10.19 -4.19
N LEU A 47 -15.75 9.54 -4.21
CA LEU A 47 -15.01 9.22 -5.43
C LEU A 47 -15.45 7.87 -6.01
N THR A 48 -15.62 7.84 -7.33
CA THR A 48 -15.83 6.58 -8.06
C THR A 48 -14.52 5.81 -8.21
N ASP A 49 -14.58 4.50 -8.47
CA ASP A 49 -13.35 3.71 -8.71
C ASP A 49 -12.52 4.24 -9.91
N PRO A 50 -13.11 4.69 -11.03
CA PRO A 50 -12.37 5.39 -12.09
C PRO A 50 -11.66 6.67 -11.63
N ASP A 51 -12.31 7.48 -10.79
CA ASP A 51 -11.71 8.74 -10.32
C ASP A 51 -10.54 8.45 -9.37
N ARG A 52 -10.68 7.43 -8.51
CA ARG A 52 -9.60 6.99 -7.62
C ARG A 52 -8.35 6.57 -8.38
N ARG A 53 -8.51 5.83 -9.49
CA ARG A 53 -7.39 5.37 -10.33
C ARG A 53 -6.58 6.51 -11.00
N ARG A 54 -7.01 7.77 -10.90
CA ARG A 54 -6.21 8.91 -11.35
C ARG A 54 -5.12 9.30 -10.34
N GLU A 55 -5.32 8.96 -9.07
CA GLU A 55 -4.38 9.27 -7.98
C GLU A 55 -3.77 8.03 -7.35
N GLU A 56 -4.48 6.90 -7.37
CA GLU A 56 -3.85 5.60 -7.13
C GLU A 56 -2.89 5.30 -8.28
N ASP A 57 -1.81 4.59 -7.98
CA ASP A 57 -0.80 4.18 -8.96
C ASP A 57 -0.80 2.64 -9.12
N PRO A 58 -1.87 2.02 -9.68
CA PRO A 58 -1.91 0.58 -9.87
C PRO A 58 -0.67 0.07 -10.60
N PHE A 59 -0.20 -1.11 -10.19
CA PHE A 59 0.94 -1.80 -10.80
C PHE A 59 2.32 -1.21 -10.52
N THR A 60 2.45 -0.16 -9.71
CA THR A 60 3.76 0.37 -9.29
C THR A 60 4.59 -0.64 -8.49
N GLU A 61 3.95 -1.64 -7.87
CA GLU A 61 4.65 -2.78 -7.27
C GLU A 61 5.49 -3.56 -8.29
N ARG A 62 5.10 -3.55 -9.57
CA ARG A 62 5.84 -4.21 -10.65
C ARG A 62 7.13 -3.47 -11.00
N PHE A 63 7.16 -2.15 -10.85
CA PHE A 63 8.37 -1.36 -11.11
C PHE A 63 9.47 -1.62 -10.09
N ILE A 64 9.10 -2.02 -8.87
CA ILE A 64 10.02 -2.35 -7.79
C ILE A 64 10.26 -3.85 -7.63
N ALA A 65 9.74 -4.69 -8.53
CA ALA A 65 9.77 -6.15 -8.39
C ALA A 65 11.19 -6.72 -8.24
N ASP A 66 12.18 -6.09 -8.87
CA ASP A 66 13.59 -6.50 -8.83
C ASP A 66 14.39 -5.82 -7.70
N PHE A 67 13.77 -4.94 -6.91
CA PHE A 67 14.44 -4.30 -5.78
C PHE A 67 14.66 -5.34 -4.67
N PRO A 68 15.85 -5.39 -4.04
CA PRO A 68 16.12 -6.36 -2.97
C PRO A 68 15.18 -6.21 -1.77
N THR A 69 14.94 -4.97 -1.34
CA THR A 69 13.98 -4.61 -0.29
C THR A 69 12.78 -3.91 -0.92
N GLN A 70 11.58 -4.38 -0.61
CA GLN A 70 10.31 -3.91 -1.18
C GLN A 70 9.30 -3.65 -0.07
N ILE A 71 8.58 -2.54 -0.16
CA ILE A 71 7.40 -2.25 0.64
C ILE A 71 6.25 -2.00 -0.33
N ILE A 72 5.25 -2.87 -0.31
CA ILE A 72 4.07 -2.81 -1.18
C ILE A 72 2.86 -2.56 -0.30
N VAL A 73 2.09 -1.52 -0.57
CA VAL A 73 0.90 -1.16 0.21
C VAL A 73 -0.33 -1.55 -0.59
N HIS A 74 -1.20 -2.36 0.03
CA HIS A 74 -2.41 -2.91 -0.60
C HIS A 74 -3.64 -2.04 -0.35
N ARG A 75 -3.57 -1.18 0.68
CA ARG A 75 -4.60 -0.17 0.96
C ARG A 75 -4.51 0.99 -0.03
N SER A 76 -5.67 1.49 -0.41
CA SER A 76 -5.80 2.73 -1.17
C SER A 76 -5.22 3.92 -0.41
N ARG A 77 -4.56 4.82 -1.16
CA ARG A 77 -4.15 6.13 -0.63
C ARG A 77 -5.31 6.95 -0.08
N PHE A 78 -6.53 6.75 -0.58
CA PHE A 78 -7.71 7.47 -0.11
C PHE A 78 -8.20 6.99 1.26
N GLN A 79 -7.73 5.84 1.74
CA GLN A 79 -7.93 5.45 3.13
C GLN A 79 -6.87 6.09 4.03
N VAL A 80 -5.58 5.98 3.64
CA VAL A 80 -4.45 6.66 4.29
C VAL A 80 -3.37 6.93 3.24
N ASP A 81 -2.99 8.18 3.04
CA ASP A 81 -1.93 8.59 2.12
C ASP A 81 -0.58 8.63 2.87
N LEU A 82 0.26 7.61 2.62
CA LEU A 82 1.60 7.49 3.21
C LEU A 82 2.63 8.47 2.63
N ASN A 83 2.29 9.20 1.57
CA ASN A 83 3.13 10.26 0.98
C ASN A 83 2.74 11.65 1.52
N ARG A 84 2.00 11.70 2.62
CA ARG A 84 1.60 12.94 3.30
C ARG A 84 2.05 12.96 4.75
N ALA A 85 2.18 14.16 5.29
CA ALA A 85 2.31 14.35 6.73
C ALA A 85 1.09 13.76 7.45
N ARG A 86 1.25 13.33 8.70
CA ARG A 86 0.23 12.63 9.48
C ARG A 86 -1.11 13.39 9.52
N GLU A 87 -1.04 14.71 9.63
CA GLU A 87 -2.19 15.61 9.74
C GLU A 87 -2.98 15.72 8.43
N ALA A 88 -2.38 15.32 7.31
CA ALA A 88 -2.96 15.34 5.97
C ALA A 88 -3.04 13.94 5.33
N ALA A 89 -2.75 12.88 6.10
CA ALA A 89 -2.73 11.51 5.60
C ALA A 89 -4.15 10.91 5.46
N VAL A 90 -5.16 11.54 6.07
CA VAL A 90 -6.58 11.17 5.93
C VAL A 90 -7.32 12.35 5.31
N TYR A 91 -8.07 12.09 4.24
CA TYR A 91 -8.89 13.09 3.58
C TYR A 91 -10.20 13.27 4.35
N LEU A 92 -10.50 14.51 4.78
CA LEU A 92 -11.71 14.90 5.50
C LEU A 92 -12.68 15.67 4.59
#